data_AF-A0A953XL85-F1
#
_entry.id   AF-A0A953XL85-F1
#
_cell.length_a   1.000
_cell.length_b   1.000
_cell.length_c   1.000
_cell.angle_alpha   90.00
_cell.angle_beta   90.00
_cell.angle_gamma   90.00
#
_symmetry.space_group_name_H-M   'P 1'
#
loop_
_entity.id
_entity.type
_entity.pdbx_description
1 polymer ?
#
loop_
_entity_poly.entity_id
_entity_poly.type
_entity_poly.pdbx_seq_one_letter_code
_entity_poly.pdbx_strand_id
1 'polypeptide(L)'
;MPMQVVYSWTHAVDRAGARALVQAMHEAALKLPFKEVGPILEDEWGETQVNDPETRGDPSRPRLTEADFERHLRRWPGRWFVQNLGDIDAHMTLIEPTWSCYFIAQLNGCDPVTAGLASHIDKVKVQREFSIDEVRTNLGGKMAWQCKCETLNAMLPQIGGWDNFFKQHTTVLKFLEKIEKLGLELDVWDQGKFWETTNPDLLRDELRRSAAITAHTVGYMKDRLREHPELADEIPLLKHPEFERLEAEGERIMAEGPSPAVRRILDELEEGEEWKHGGGQEE
;
A
#
# COMPACT_ATOMS: atom_id res chain seq x y z
N MET A 1 1.13 -6.03 -10.76
CA MET A 1 1.26 -5.00 -9.71
C MET A 1 2.70 -4.51 -9.64
N PRO A 2 2.91 -3.19 -9.50
CA PRO A 2 4.24 -2.61 -9.42
C PRO A 2 4.96 -3.06 -8.15
N MET A 3 6.27 -3.27 -8.24
CA MET A 3 7.13 -3.72 -7.14
C MET A 3 7.01 -2.77 -5.94
N GLN A 4 6.61 -3.31 -4.80
CA GLN A 4 6.32 -2.52 -3.60
C GLN A 4 6.70 -3.25 -2.30
N VAL A 5 6.97 -2.45 -1.28
CA VAL A 5 7.07 -2.89 0.11
C VAL A 5 5.90 -2.29 0.88
N VAL A 6 5.03 -3.14 1.41
CA VAL A 6 3.92 -2.74 2.28
C VAL A 6 4.32 -3.06 3.71
N TYR A 7 4.08 -2.14 4.62
CA TYR A 7 4.41 -2.33 6.03
C TYR A 7 3.37 -1.71 6.94
N SER A 8 3.20 -2.31 8.10
CA SER A 8 2.35 -1.79 9.15
C SER A 8 2.87 -2.16 10.54
N TRP A 9 2.40 -1.43 11.55
CA TRP A 9 2.62 -1.78 12.95
C TRP A 9 1.48 -1.24 13.80
N THR A 10 1.33 -1.81 14.99
CA THR A 10 0.41 -1.33 16.02
C THR A 10 1.10 -1.37 17.38
N HIS A 11 0.96 -0.30 18.16
CA HIS A 11 1.64 -0.17 19.44
C HIS A 11 0.77 0.54 20.47
N ALA A 12 0.79 0.09 21.72
CA ALA A 12 0.04 0.71 22.81
C ALA A 12 0.91 1.80 23.46
N VAL A 13 0.63 3.07 23.14
CA VAL A 13 1.37 4.22 23.63
C VAL A 13 0.50 5.46 23.62
N ASP A 14 0.80 6.42 24.50
CA ASP A 14 0.19 7.75 24.47
C ASP A 14 0.88 8.66 23.43
N ARG A 15 0.37 9.89 23.26
CA ARG A 15 0.95 10.85 22.30
C ARG A 15 2.39 11.24 22.66
N ALA A 16 2.77 11.25 23.93
CA ALA A 16 4.12 11.62 24.33
C ALA A 16 5.13 10.54 23.94
N GLY A 17 4.83 9.28 24.25
CA GLY A 17 5.63 8.14 23.83
C GLY A 17 5.63 7.95 22.32
N ALA A 18 4.52 8.24 21.65
CA ALA A 18 4.46 8.22 20.19
C ALA A 18 5.44 9.21 19.55
N ARG A 19 5.47 10.47 20.04
CA ARG A 19 6.44 11.46 19.57
C ARG A 19 7.88 10.99 19.79
N ALA A 20 8.17 10.38 20.94
CA ALA A 20 9.50 9.83 21.23
C ALA A 20 9.88 8.69 20.27
N LEU A 21 8.96 7.79 19.96
CA LEU A 21 9.16 6.71 18.98
C LEU A 21 9.38 7.27 17.57
N VAL A 22 8.55 8.23 17.13
CA VAL A 22 8.67 8.86 15.81
C VAL A 22 10.00 9.62 15.69
N GLN A 23 10.44 10.29 16.76
CA GLN A 23 11.76 10.90 16.83
C GLN A 23 12.89 9.87 16.66
N ALA A 24 12.80 8.72 17.34
CA ALA A 24 13.79 7.66 17.20
C ALA A 24 13.79 7.04 15.78
N MET A 25 12.61 6.87 15.16
CA MET A 25 12.48 6.45 13.76
C MET A 25 13.13 7.48 12.82
N HIS A 26 12.87 8.76 13.03
CA HIS A 26 13.44 9.86 12.25
C HIS A 26 14.98 9.87 12.32
N GLU A 27 15.54 9.71 13.52
CA GLU A 27 16.98 9.59 13.73
C GLU A 27 17.58 8.33 13.08
N ALA A 28 16.82 7.24 13.00
CA ALA A 28 17.24 6.04 12.27
C ALA A 28 17.26 6.29 10.75
N ALA A 29 16.25 6.99 10.21
CA ALA A 29 16.18 7.35 8.80
C ALA A 29 17.34 8.28 8.40
N LEU A 30 17.69 9.28 9.23
CA LEU A 30 18.82 10.19 8.99
C LEU A 30 20.18 9.48 8.86
N LYS A 31 20.31 8.25 9.36
CA LYS A 31 21.54 7.43 9.28
C LYS A 31 21.57 6.52 8.05
N LEU A 32 20.51 6.50 7.27
CA LEU A 32 20.34 5.68 6.07
C LEU A 32 20.43 6.54 4.81
N PRO A 33 20.74 5.95 3.65
CA PRO A 33 21.00 6.71 2.42
C PRO A 33 19.72 7.16 1.70
N PHE A 34 18.75 7.72 2.44
CA PHE A 34 17.62 8.44 1.85
C PHE A 34 18.12 9.69 1.13
N LYS A 35 17.42 10.09 0.06
CA LYS A 35 17.71 11.32 -0.67
C LYS A 35 17.45 12.55 0.20
N GLU A 36 16.37 12.50 0.97
CA GLU A 36 15.94 13.55 1.89
C GLU A 36 15.13 12.90 3.03
N VAL A 37 15.26 13.42 4.24
CA VAL A 37 14.38 13.09 5.36
C VAL A 37 13.73 14.38 5.81
N GLY A 38 12.42 14.48 5.61
CA GLY A 38 11.64 15.66 5.97
C GLY A 38 11.54 15.86 7.49
N PRO A 39 10.97 16.99 7.94
CA PRO A 39 10.71 17.22 9.35
C PRO A 39 9.64 16.26 9.88
N ILE A 40 9.59 16.12 11.20
CA ILE A 40 8.46 15.49 11.87
C ILE A 40 7.27 16.45 11.81
N LEU A 41 6.13 15.92 11.40
CA LEU A 41 4.85 16.58 11.26
C LEU A 41 3.87 15.99 12.28
N GLU A 42 2.91 16.81 12.68
CA GLU A 42 1.82 16.43 13.55
C GLU A 42 0.53 17.02 13.01
N ASP A 43 -0.50 16.19 12.84
CA ASP A 43 -1.79 16.58 12.29
C ASP A 43 -2.93 16.13 13.23
N GLU A 44 -3.91 17.01 13.45
CA GLU A 44 -5.17 16.70 14.12
C GLU A 44 -6.26 16.57 13.06
N TRP A 45 -6.91 15.40 13.02
CA TRP A 45 -7.86 15.03 11.97
C TRP A 45 -9.30 15.11 12.45
N GLY A 46 -9.51 15.08 13.78
CA GLY A 46 -10.84 14.99 14.38
C GLY A 46 -11.42 13.58 14.33
N GLU A 47 -12.64 13.40 14.84
CA GLU A 47 -13.25 12.07 14.96
C GLU A 47 -14.10 11.69 13.74
N THR A 48 -14.46 12.67 12.91
CA THR A 48 -15.33 12.48 11.74
C THR A 48 -14.68 11.59 10.68
N GLN A 49 -15.33 10.49 10.31
CA GLN A 49 -14.81 9.54 9.32
C GLN A 49 -15.39 9.77 7.92
N VAL A 50 -14.59 9.49 6.90
CA VAL A 50 -15.03 9.58 5.50
C VAL A 50 -16.15 8.63 5.16
N ASN A 51 -16.12 7.46 5.76
CA ASN A 51 -17.04 6.38 5.46
C ASN A 51 -18.26 6.35 6.39
N ASP A 52 -18.43 7.35 7.27
CA ASP A 52 -19.59 7.39 8.15
C ASP A 52 -20.89 7.55 7.32
N PRO A 53 -21.80 6.56 7.32
CA PRO A 53 -23.01 6.58 6.51
C PRO A 53 -23.97 7.72 6.88
N GLU A 54 -23.94 8.21 8.12
CA GLU A 54 -24.83 9.28 8.57
C GLU A 54 -24.38 10.66 8.05
N THR A 55 -23.09 10.83 7.78
CA THR A 55 -22.51 12.11 7.33
C THR A 55 -22.02 12.08 5.88
N ARG A 56 -22.15 10.94 5.19
CA ARG A 56 -21.70 10.71 3.79
C ARG A 56 -22.27 11.72 2.79
N GLY A 57 -23.41 12.34 3.08
CA GLY A 57 -24.08 13.33 2.22
C GLY A 57 -23.98 14.78 2.70
N ASP A 58 -23.28 15.07 3.81
CA ASP A 58 -23.27 16.42 4.39
C ASP A 58 -22.43 17.39 3.54
N PRO A 59 -23.02 18.44 2.95
CA PRO A 59 -22.29 19.42 2.15
C PRO A 59 -21.39 20.36 2.97
N SER A 60 -21.57 20.44 4.29
CA SER A 60 -20.72 21.21 5.21
C SER A 60 -19.44 20.46 5.59
N ARG A 61 -19.36 19.19 5.21
CA ARG A 61 -18.19 18.36 5.41
C ARG A 61 -17.02 18.93 4.59
N PRO A 62 -15.80 18.96 5.14
CA PRO A 62 -14.61 19.20 4.33
C PRO A 62 -14.54 18.09 3.29
N ARG A 63 -14.96 18.38 2.05
CA ARG A 63 -14.54 17.56 0.92
C ARG A 63 -13.04 17.70 0.91
N LEU A 64 -12.32 16.57 0.90
CA LEU A 64 -10.89 16.61 0.62
C LEU A 64 -10.75 17.43 -0.66
N THR A 65 -10.15 18.61 -0.55
CA THR A 65 -9.81 19.38 -1.74
C THR A 65 -8.84 18.52 -2.56
N GLU A 66 -8.68 18.79 -3.84
CA GLU A 66 -7.70 18.03 -4.65
C GLU A 66 -6.28 18.12 -4.05
N ALA A 67 -5.95 19.27 -3.43
CA ALA A 67 -4.73 19.46 -2.67
C ALA A 67 -4.68 18.61 -1.37
N ASP A 68 -5.82 18.43 -0.69
CA ASP A 68 -5.92 17.47 0.41
C ASP A 68 -5.77 16.06 -0.14
N PHE A 69 -6.47 15.67 -1.20
CA PHE A 69 -6.41 14.35 -1.80
C PHE A 69 -4.98 13.95 -2.22
N GLU A 70 -4.21 14.87 -2.81
CA GLU A 70 -2.78 14.66 -3.11
C GLU A 70 -1.91 14.59 -1.85
N ARG A 71 -2.17 15.45 -0.85
CA ARG A 71 -1.56 15.36 0.49
C ARG A 71 -1.89 14.03 1.16
N HIS A 72 -3.07 13.50 0.90
CA HIS A 72 -3.64 12.33 1.54
C HIS A 72 -3.09 11.04 0.92
N LEU A 73 -3.12 10.85 -0.40
CA LEU A 73 -2.62 9.63 -1.05
C LEU A 73 -1.13 9.38 -0.84
N ARG A 74 -0.30 10.45 -0.75
CA ARG A 74 1.16 10.32 -0.57
C ARG A 74 1.61 10.27 0.89
N ARG A 75 0.73 10.52 1.87
CA ARG A 75 1.07 10.61 3.30
C ARG A 75 0.22 9.69 4.20
N TRP A 76 -0.67 8.89 3.61
CA TRP A 76 -1.82 8.32 4.32
C TRP A 76 -1.40 7.44 5.52
N PRO A 77 -1.74 7.82 6.77
CA PRO A 77 -1.50 7.01 7.96
C PRO A 77 -2.66 6.08 8.32
N GLY A 78 -3.80 6.24 7.64
CA GLY A 78 -5.02 5.51 7.94
C GLY A 78 -4.91 4.03 7.63
N ARG A 79 -5.73 3.27 8.34
CA ARG A 79 -5.66 1.81 8.36
C ARG A 79 -6.84 1.22 7.62
N TRP A 80 -6.57 0.25 6.76
CA TRP A 80 -7.62 -0.58 6.20
C TRP A 80 -8.11 -1.55 7.27
N PHE A 81 -9.38 -1.43 7.61
CA PHE A 81 -10.09 -2.39 8.44
C PHE A 81 -10.85 -3.34 7.53
N VAL A 82 -10.49 -4.63 7.59
CA VAL A 82 -11.19 -5.69 6.88
C VAL A 82 -12.02 -6.45 7.90
N GLN A 83 -13.34 -6.43 7.74
CA GLN A 83 -14.23 -7.29 8.49
C GLN A 83 -14.73 -8.42 7.60
N ASN A 84 -14.44 -9.66 8.00
CA ASN A 84 -15.08 -10.83 7.40
C ASN A 84 -16.55 -10.85 7.85
N LEU A 85 -17.47 -10.69 6.90
CA LEU A 85 -18.92 -10.73 7.16
C LEU A 85 -19.51 -12.15 7.06
N GLY A 86 -18.65 -13.18 7.03
CA GLY A 86 -19.02 -14.57 6.76
C GLY A 86 -18.23 -15.11 5.57
N ASP A 87 -18.72 -16.19 4.95
CA ASP A 87 -17.99 -16.98 3.95
C ASP A 87 -17.76 -16.29 2.60
N ILE A 88 -18.32 -15.09 2.35
CA ILE A 88 -18.37 -14.55 0.97
C ILE A 88 -18.08 -13.06 0.84
N ASP A 89 -18.24 -12.23 1.88
CA ASP A 89 -18.03 -10.77 1.76
C ASP A 89 -17.11 -10.23 2.86
N ALA A 90 -15.93 -9.75 2.44
CA ALA A 90 -15.07 -8.93 3.26
C ALA A 90 -15.42 -7.46 3.01
N HIS A 91 -16.02 -6.78 3.99
CA HIS A 91 -16.17 -5.33 3.89
C HIS A 91 -14.85 -4.67 4.29
N MET A 92 -14.25 -3.96 3.34
CA MET A 92 -13.07 -3.15 3.60
C MET A 92 -13.51 -1.71 3.88
N THR A 93 -13.24 -1.22 5.08
CA THR A 93 -13.53 0.16 5.50
C THR A 93 -12.22 0.85 5.85
N LEU A 94 -12.00 2.03 5.29
CA LEU A 94 -10.87 2.86 5.69
C LEU A 94 -11.21 3.56 7.00
N ILE A 95 -10.33 3.39 7.99
CA ILE A 95 -10.41 4.12 9.25
C ILE A 95 -9.38 5.24 9.20
N GLU A 96 -9.87 6.47 9.28
CA GLU A 96 -9.04 7.66 9.29
C GLU A 96 -8.42 7.86 10.67
N PRO A 97 -7.19 8.40 10.72
CA PRO A 97 -6.61 8.81 11.97
C PRO A 97 -7.49 9.89 12.62
N THR A 98 -7.46 9.98 13.94
CA THR A 98 -7.92 11.16 14.69
C THR A 98 -6.77 12.13 14.95
N TRP A 99 -5.55 11.60 15.00
CA TRP A 99 -4.29 12.31 15.19
C TRP A 99 -3.16 11.49 14.61
N SER A 100 -2.14 12.15 14.07
CA SER A 100 -0.92 11.49 13.58
C SER A 100 0.33 12.29 13.91
N CYS A 101 1.43 11.58 14.18
CA CYS A 101 2.79 12.13 14.25
C CYS A 101 3.68 11.28 13.33
N TYR A 102 4.36 11.90 12.38
CA TYR A 102 5.03 11.18 11.30
C TYR A 102 6.09 12.03 10.60
N PHE A 103 6.88 11.40 9.73
CA PHE A 103 7.74 12.08 8.78
C PHE A 103 7.75 11.36 7.43
N ILE A 104 8.34 12.02 6.44
CA ILE A 104 8.43 11.53 5.07
C ILE A 104 9.90 11.50 4.67
N ALA A 105 10.36 10.37 4.14
CA ALA A 105 11.71 10.21 3.62
C ALA A 105 11.68 9.89 2.12
N GLN A 106 12.44 10.66 1.34
CA GLN A 106 12.50 10.55 -0.11
C GLN A 106 13.57 9.55 -0.54
N LEU A 107 13.26 8.77 -1.58
CA LEU A 107 14.17 7.85 -2.27
C LEU A 107 14.36 8.31 -3.72
N ASN A 108 15.37 7.78 -4.40
CA ASN A 108 15.61 8.10 -5.80
C ASN A 108 14.83 7.16 -6.74
N GLY A 109 13.69 7.63 -7.26
CA GLY A 109 12.85 6.87 -8.18
C GLY A 109 11.89 5.89 -7.50
N CYS A 110 11.66 6.03 -6.20
CA CYS A 110 10.58 5.31 -5.50
C CYS A 110 9.54 6.32 -5.01
N ASP A 111 8.37 5.80 -4.63
CA ASP A 111 7.49 6.53 -3.73
C ASP A 111 8.22 6.85 -2.40
N PRO A 112 7.85 7.96 -1.74
CA PRO A 112 8.42 8.26 -0.45
C PRO A 112 8.06 7.19 0.60
N VAL A 113 8.96 6.98 1.55
CA VAL A 113 8.69 6.21 2.76
C VAL A 113 8.02 7.15 3.76
N THR A 114 6.92 6.73 4.37
CA THR A 114 6.29 7.45 5.48
C THR A 114 6.27 6.58 6.71
N ALA A 115 6.67 7.15 7.84
CA ALA A 115 6.71 6.44 9.10
C ALA A 115 6.19 7.33 10.21
N GLY A 116 5.35 6.75 11.05
CA GLY A 116 4.70 7.49 12.11
C GLY A 116 3.91 6.60 13.05
N LEU A 117 3.10 7.25 13.87
CA LEU A 117 2.08 6.64 14.70
C LEU A 117 0.83 7.51 14.60
N ALA A 118 -0.33 6.85 14.44
CA ALA A 118 -1.60 7.52 14.39
C ALA A 118 -2.61 6.87 15.33
N SER A 119 -3.38 7.69 16.06
CA SER A 119 -4.54 7.22 16.81
C SER A 119 -5.75 7.15 15.91
N HIS A 120 -6.66 6.25 16.20
CA HIS A 120 -7.89 6.05 15.43
C HIS A 120 -9.06 5.90 16.40
N ILE A 121 -10.28 6.05 15.88
CA ILE A 121 -11.50 5.80 16.66
C ILE A 121 -11.61 4.32 17.06
N ASP A 122 -12.22 4.06 18.22
CA ASP A 122 -12.37 2.70 18.76
C ASP A 122 -13.47 1.89 18.05
N LYS A 123 -14.42 2.61 17.43
CA LYS A 123 -15.58 2.07 16.76
C LYS A 123 -15.92 2.91 15.55
N VAL A 124 -16.42 2.25 14.50
CA VAL A 124 -16.86 2.89 13.27
C VAL A 124 -18.27 2.43 12.93
N LYS A 125 -19.06 3.32 12.31
CA LYS A 125 -20.36 2.99 11.74
C LYS A 125 -20.17 2.44 10.33
N VAL A 126 -20.67 1.24 10.07
CA VAL A 126 -20.58 0.58 8.77
C VAL A 126 -21.98 0.39 8.21
N GLN A 127 -22.17 0.81 6.96
CA GLN A 127 -23.42 0.55 6.23
C GLN A 127 -23.46 -0.92 5.82
N ARG A 128 -24.55 -1.60 6.20
CA ARG A 128 -24.95 -2.92 5.69
C ARG A 128 -26.15 -2.76 4.76
N GLU A 129 -26.51 -3.85 4.08
CA GLU A 129 -27.62 -3.88 3.12
C GLU A 129 -28.93 -3.31 3.70
N PHE A 130 -29.21 -3.58 4.99
CA PHE A 130 -30.45 -3.15 5.66
C PHE A 130 -30.25 -2.47 7.02
N SER A 131 -29.01 -2.22 7.46
CA SER A 131 -28.72 -1.60 8.77
C SER A 131 -27.46 -0.75 8.76
N ILE A 132 -27.29 0.07 9.79
CA ILE A 132 -26.01 0.69 10.14
C ILE A 132 -25.59 0.06 11.46
N ASP A 133 -24.43 -0.58 11.46
CA ASP A 133 -23.90 -1.25 12.64
C ASP A 133 -22.66 -0.50 13.15
N GLU A 134 -22.55 -0.39 14.48
CA GLU A 134 -21.35 0.10 15.13
C GLU A 134 -20.39 -1.06 15.42
N VAL A 135 -19.21 -1.03 14.83
CA VAL A 135 -18.22 -2.12 14.88
C VAL A 135 -16.94 -1.65 15.55
N ARG A 136 -16.38 -2.47 16.45
CA ARG A 136 -15.08 -2.19 17.09
C ARG A 136 -13.93 -2.38 16.09
N THR A 137 -13.05 -1.38 16.03
CA THR A 137 -11.87 -1.38 15.14
C THR A 137 -10.67 -2.12 15.73
N ASN A 138 -10.71 -2.42 17.03
CA ASN A 138 -9.57 -2.90 17.84
C ASN A 138 -8.36 -1.96 17.85
N LEU A 139 -8.55 -0.69 17.45
CA LEU A 139 -7.53 0.36 17.48
C LEU A 139 -7.63 1.27 18.72
N GLY A 140 -8.73 1.20 19.46
CA GLY A 140 -8.92 1.99 20.68
C GLY A 140 -7.78 1.78 21.70
N GLY A 141 -7.20 2.88 22.18
CA GLY A 141 -6.06 2.86 23.11
C GLY A 141 -4.74 2.40 22.51
N LYS A 142 -4.67 2.21 21.19
CA LYS A 142 -3.47 1.87 20.44
C LYS A 142 -3.21 2.92 19.37
N MET A 143 -1.97 2.96 18.91
CA MET A 143 -1.58 3.70 17.72
C MET A 143 -1.19 2.72 16.63
N ALA A 144 -1.57 3.02 15.41
CA ALA A 144 -1.29 2.19 14.25
C ALA A 144 -0.72 3.03 13.12
N TRP A 145 0.00 2.35 12.23
CA TRP A 145 0.51 2.92 11.00
C TRP A 145 0.48 1.85 9.93
N GLN A 146 0.12 2.23 8.71
CA GLN A 146 0.18 1.37 7.54
C GLN A 146 0.61 2.23 6.35
N CYS A 147 1.56 1.75 5.56
CA CYS A 147 1.98 2.42 4.35
C CYS A 147 2.49 1.42 3.31
N LYS A 148 2.66 1.91 2.08
CA LYS A 148 3.33 1.21 0.99
C LYS A 148 4.37 2.14 0.37
N CYS A 149 5.46 1.56 -0.11
CA CYS A 149 6.48 2.24 -0.90
C CYS A 149 6.67 1.46 -2.21
N GLU A 150 6.23 2.05 -3.33
CA GLU A 150 6.49 1.51 -4.65
C GLU A 150 7.93 1.81 -5.06
N THR A 151 8.67 0.77 -5.41
CA THR A 151 10.12 0.85 -5.73
C THR A 151 10.42 0.54 -7.19
N LEU A 152 9.40 0.18 -7.99
CA LEU A 152 9.57 -0.20 -9.40
C LEU A 152 10.33 0.85 -10.21
N ASN A 153 9.96 2.12 -10.10
CA ASN A 153 10.58 3.16 -10.92
C ASN A 153 12.07 3.39 -10.60
N ALA A 154 12.61 2.84 -9.51
CA ALA A 154 14.03 2.96 -9.19
C ALA A 154 14.92 2.14 -10.14
N MET A 155 14.34 1.20 -10.90
CA MET A 155 15.05 0.40 -11.91
C MET A 155 15.28 1.11 -13.24
N LEU A 156 14.79 2.35 -13.40
CA LEU A 156 14.92 3.07 -14.65
C LEU A 156 16.40 3.35 -14.99
N PRO A 157 16.87 3.08 -16.24
CA PRO A 157 18.27 3.24 -16.63
C PRO A 157 18.84 4.63 -16.36
N GLN A 158 18.04 5.68 -16.58
CA GLN A 158 18.44 7.08 -16.41
C GLN A 158 18.77 7.49 -14.96
N ILE A 159 18.38 6.69 -13.97
CA ILE A 159 18.69 6.94 -12.55
C ILE A 159 19.53 5.83 -11.91
N GLY A 160 20.12 4.93 -12.72
CA GLY A 160 21.10 3.94 -12.27
C GLY A 160 20.65 2.48 -12.34
N GLY A 161 19.49 2.19 -12.93
CA GLY A 161 19.09 0.81 -13.23
C GLY A 161 18.98 -0.09 -12.00
N TRP A 162 19.44 -1.33 -12.13
CA TRP A 162 19.45 -2.33 -11.06
C TRP A 162 20.15 -1.84 -9.79
N ASP A 163 21.31 -1.20 -9.90
CA ASP A 163 22.09 -0.80 -8.72
C ASP A 163 21.36 0.28 -7.90
N ASN A 164 20.70 1.22 -8.58
CA ASN A 164 19.85 2.19 -7.91
C ASN A 164 18.64 1.50 -7.27
N PHE A 165 17.92 0.65 -8.02
CA PHE A 165 16.81 -0.12 -7.47
C PHE A 165 17.19 -0.88 -6.20
N PHE A 166 18.25 -1.70 -6.27
CA PHE A 166 18.68 -2.53 -5.17
C PHE A 166 19.07 -1.68 -3.95
N LYS A 167 19.76 -0.56 -4.18
CA LYS A 167 20.08 0.41 -3.12
C LYS A 167 18.81 0.99 -2.48
N GLN A 168 17.85 1.51 -3.26
CA GLN A 168 16.66 2.16 -2.71
C GLN A 168 15.76 1.13 -1.99
N HIS A 169 15.49 0.00 -2.62
CA HIS A 169 14.65 -1.06 -2.07
C HIS A 169 15.22 -1.59 -0.74
N THR A 170 16.53 -1.91 -0.70
CA THR A 170 17.16 -2.35 0.55
C THR A 170 17.30 -1.23 1.60
N THR A 171 17.23 0.04 1.20
CA THR A 171 17.18 1.16 2.16
C THR A 171 15.85 1.18 2.92
N VAL A 172 14.74 0.89 2.25
CA VAL A 172 13.42 0.71 2.90
C VAL A 172 13.49 -0.42 3.90
N LEU A 173 13.98 -1.59 3.49
CA LEU A 173 14.04 -2.76 4.37
C LEU A 173 14.96 -2.54 5.57
N LYS A 174 16.16 -1.98 5.37
CA LYS A 174 17.06 -1.61 6.47
C LYS A 174 16.46 -0.59 7.43
N PHE A 175 15.61 0.31 6.92
CA PHE A 175 14.88 1.23 7.77
C PHE A 175 13.85 0.49 8.64
N LEU A 176 13.08 -0.43 8.06
CA LEU A 176 12.14 -1.27 8.81
C LEU A 176 12.83 -2.14 9.86
N GLU A 177 13.99 -2.74 9.56
CA GLU A 177 14.82 -3.44 10.56
C GLU A 177 15.25 -2.55 11.74
N LYS A 178 15.45 -1.24 11.50
CA LYS A 178 15.79 -0.29 12.57
C LYS A 178 14.56 0.04 13.41
N ILE A 179 13.38 0.11 12.80
CA ILE A 179 12.11 0.34 13.49
C ILE A 179 11.77 -0.86 14.40
N GLU A 180 11.94 -2.09 13.91
CA GLU A 180 11.72 -3.30 14.71
C GLU A 180 12.56 -3.29 16.00
N LYS A 181 13.81 -2.83 15.92
CA LYS A 181 14.72 -2.69 17.08
C LYS A 181 14.28 -1.63 18.10
N LEU A 182 13.30 -0.78 17.78
CA LEU A 182 12.68 0.14 18.73
C LEU A 182 11.55 -0.53 19.54
N GLY A 183 11.29 -1.82 19.35
CA GLY A 183 10.28 -2.59 20.08
C GLY A 183 8.88 -2.55 19.45
N LEU A 184 8.79 -2.18 18.17
CA LEU A 184 7.56 -2.27 17.40
C LEU A 184 7.47 -3.66 16.75
N GLU A 185 6.27 -4.23 16.77
CA GLU A 185 5.95 -5.43 16.02
C GLU A 185 5.52 -5.01 14.61
N LEU A 186 6.34 -5.37 13.62
CA LEU A 186 6.11 -5.01 12.22
C LEU A 186 5.44 -6.17 11.47
N ASP A 187 4.48 -5.82 10.64
CA ASP A 187 4.02 -6.65 9.54
C ASP A 187 4.59 -6.06 8.25
N VAL A 188 5.41 -6.84 7.53
CA VAL A 188 6.10 -6.42 6.30
C VAL A 188 5.77 -7.42 5.21
N TRP A 189 5.17 -6.92 4.14
CA TRP A 189 4.99 -7.64 2.90
C TRP A 189 5.85 -6.99 1.81
N ASP A 190 6.94 -7.66 1.48
CA ASP A 190 7.81 -7.29 0.38
C ASP A 190 7.48 -8.14 -0.85
N GLN A 191 6.96 -7.51 -1.90
CA GLN A 191 6.62 -8.23 -3.13
C GLN A 191 7.84 -8.94 -3.74
N GLY A 192 9.05 -8.38 -3.57
CA GLY A 192 10.30 -8.95 -4.02
C GLY A 192 10.80 -10.13 -3.19
N LYS A 193 10.15 -10.42 -2.05
CA LYS A 193 10.50 -11.46 -1.07
C LYS A 193 11.93 -11.35 -0.53
N PHE A 194 12.55 -10.19 -0.66
CA PHE A 194 13.91 -9.96 -0.22
C PHE A 194 13.98 -9.83 1.30
N TRP A 195 12.92 -9.28 1.92
CA TRP A 195 12.77 -9.26 3.37
C TRP A 195 12.98 -10.64 4.01
N GLU A 196 12.37 -11.69 3.45
CA GLU A 196 12.48 -13.05 3.99
C GLU A 196 13.67 -13.83 3.46
N THR A 197 14.05 -13.63 2.19
CA THR A 197 15.05 -14.48 1.53
C THR A 197 16.46 -13.90 1.53
N THR A 198 16.60 -12.57 1.63
CA THR A 198 17.86 -11.83 1.42
C THR A 198 18.58 -12.17 0.11
N ASN A 199 17.87 -12.72 -0.88
CA ASN A 199 18.45 -13.24 -2.11
C ASN A 199 18.34 -12.21 -3.25
N PRO A 200 19.46 -11.61 -3.71
CA PRO A 200 19.41 -10.58 -4.75
C PRO A 200 18.95 -11.09 -6.12
N ASP A 201 19.19 -12.36 -6.43
CA ASP A 201 18.79 -12.94 -7.73
C ASP A 201 17.27 -13.15 -7.79
N LEU A 202 16.65 -13.65 -6.71
CA LEU A 202 15.20 -13.74 -6.60
C LEU A 202 14.53 -12.37 -6.71
N LEU A 203 15.08 -11.36 -6.02
CA LEU A 203 14.58 -10.00 -6.11
C LEU A 203 14.70 -9.43 -7.53
N ARG A 204 15.80 -9.74 -8.24
CA ARG A 204 16.00 -9.31 -9.62
C ARG A 204 14.99 -9.94 -10.57
N ASP A 205 14.70 -11.22 -10.41
CA ASP A 205 13.73 -11.92 -11.24
C ASP A 205 12.31 -11.41 -10.98
N GLU A 206 11.94 -11.17 -9.71
CA GLU A 206 10.64 -10.60 -9.38
C GLU A 206 10.51 -9.14 -9.85
N LEU A 207 11.58 -8.35 -9.80
CA LEU A 207 11.60 -7.02 -10.39
C LEU A 207 11.31 -7.05 -11.90
N ARG A 208 11.98 -7.95 -12.64
CA ARG A 208 11.76 -8.11 -14.09
C ARG A 208 10.32 -8.51 -14.38
N ARG A 209 9.80 -9.49 -13.62
CA ARG A 209 8.42 -9.95 -13.73
C ARG A 209 7.43 -8.81 -13.46
N SER A 210 7.63 -8.07 -12.37
CA SER A 210 6.78 -6.95 -12.00
C SER A 210 6.81 -5.83 -13.05
N ALA A 211 8.00 -5.50 -13.56
CA ALA A 211 8.17 -4.53 -14.65
C ALA A 211 7.43 -4.95 -15.92
N ALA A 212 7.53 -6.23 -16.31
CA ALA A 212 6.84 -6.77 -17.48
C ALA A 212 5.31 -6.71 -17.34
N ILE A 213 4.76 -7.19 -16.21
CA ILE A 213 3.31 -7.14 -15.94
C ILE A 213 2.80 -5.69 -15.95
N THR A 214 3.56 -4.77 -15.33
CA THR A 214 3.20 -3.35 -15.26
C THR A 214 3.26 -2.71 -16.63
N ALA A 215 4.29 -3.01 -17.44
CA ALA A 215 4.40 -2.53 -18.81
C ALA A 215 3.24 -3.01 -19.68
N HIS A 216 2.84 -4.29 -19.58
CA HIS A 216 1.67 -4.81 -20.28
C HIS A 216 0.37 -4.12 -19.85
N THR A 217 0.15 -3.93 -18.55
CA THR A 217 -1.07 -3.26 -18.05
C THR A 217 -1.16 -1.81 -18.53
N VAL A 218 -0.05 -1.07 -18.43
CA VAL A 218 0.01 0.33 -18.90
C VAL A 218 -0.06 0.39 -20.43
N GLY A 219 0.54 -0.57 -21.12
CA GLY A 219 0.49 -0.75 -22.57
C GLY A 219 -0.93 -0.93 -23.10
N TYR A 220 -1.72 -1.78 -22.43
CA TYR A 220 -3.15 -1.94 -22.71
C TYR A 220 -3.93 -0.62 -22.54
N MET A 221 -3.49 0.25 -21.62
CA MET A 221 -4.09 1.57 -21.40
C MET A 221 -3.52 2.66 -22.33
N LYS A 222 -2.46 2.40 -23.09
CA LYS A 222 -1.67 3.38 -23.85
C LYS A 222 -2.51 4.15 -24.88
N ASP A 223 -3.44 3.49 -25.56
CA ASP A 223 -4.33 4.17 -26.52
C ASP A 223 -5.31 5.12 -25.84
N ARG A 224 -5.78 4.78 -24.63
CA ARG A 224 -6.60 5.69 -23.79
C ARG A 224 -5.77 6.82 -23.18
N LEU A 225 -4.51 6.54 -22.84
CA LEU A 225 -3.57 7.53 -22.31
C LEU A 225 -3.07 8.51 -23.39
N ARG A 226 -3.12 8.15 -24.68
CA ARG A 226 -2.83 9.09 -25.78
C ARG A 226 -3.81 10.26 -25.85
N GLU A 227 -5.05 10.04 -25.40
CA GLU A 227 -6.06 11.09 -25.29
C GLU A 227 -5.83 12.01 -24.07
N HIS A 228 -4.93 11.60 -23.16
CA HIS A 228 -4.59 12.25 -21.89
C HIS A 228 -3.05 12.32 -21.69
N PRO A 229 -2.33 13.12 -22.50
CA PRO A 229 -0.87 13.17 -22.48
C PRO A 229 -0.28 13.52 -21.10
N GLU A 230 -1.00 14.29 -20.29
CA GLU A 230 -0.66 14.61 -18.90
C GLU A 230 -0.55 13.35 -18.02
N LEU A 231 -1.46 12.38 -18.17
CA LEU A 231 -1.44 11.13 -17.40
C LEU A 231 -0.34 10.20 -17.90
N ALA A 232 -0.05 10.21 -19.21
CA ALA A 232 1.05 9.43 -19.77
C ALA A 232 2.41 9.93 -19.27
N ASP A 233 2.57 11.24 -19.07
CA ASP A 233 3.82 11.82 -18.60
C ASP A 233 4.17 11.45 -17.16
N GLU A 234 3.15 11.17 -16.35
CA GLU A 234 3.25 10.74 -14.95
C GLU A 234 3.61 9.26 -14.78
N ILE A 235 3.71 8.47 -15.87
CA ILE A 235 4.06 7.04 -15.81
C ILE A 235 5.50 6.86 -16.34
N PRO A 236 6.52 6.83 -15.47
CA PRO A 236 7.92 6.78 -15.91
C PRO A 236 8.27 5.54 -16.73
N LEU A 237 7.57 4.43 -16.49
CA LEU A 237 7.80 3.17 -17.19
C LEU A 237 7.51 3.27 -18.70
N LEU A 238 6.57 4.12 -19.14
CA LEU A 238 6.30 4.36 -20.57
C LEU A 238 7.52 4.92 -21.32
N LYS A 239 8.42 5.58 -20.58
CA LYS A 239 9.66 6.19 -21.12
C LYS A 239 10.85 5.22 -21.05
N HIS A 240 10.65 3.97 -20.62
CA HIS A 240 11.71 2.98 -20.51
C HIS A 240 12.20 2.55 -21.91
N PRO A 241 13.53 2.52 -22.18
CA PRO A 241 14.05 2.18 -23.51
C PRO A 241 13.63 0.79 -24.01
N GLU A 242 13.38 -0.14 -23.09
CA GLU A 242 12.96 -1.51 -23.40
C GLU A 242 11.46 -1.74 -23.13
N PHE A 243 10.64 -0.68 -23.10
CA PHE A 243 9.21 -0.77 -22.77
C PHE A 243 8.48 -1.80 -23.63
N GLU A 244 8.60 -1.71 -24.96
CA GLU A 244 7.92 -2.65 -25.90
C GLU A 244 8.33 -4.11 -25.64
N ARG A 245 9.59 -4.35 -25.23
CA ARG A 245 10.05 -5.69 -24.85
C ARG A 245 9.42 -6.16 -23.55
N LEU A 246 9.32 -5.28 -22.56
CA LEU A 246 8.67 -5.56 -21.27
C LEU A 246 7.17 -5.81 -21.43
N GLU A 247 6.51 -5.04 -22.31
CA GLU A 247 5.10 -5.20 -22.65
C GLU A 247 4.82 -6.56 -23.27
N ALA A 248 5.59 -6.97 -24.29
CA ALA A 248 5.49 -8.29 -24.91
C ALA A 248 5.78 -9.43 -23.92
N GLU A 249 6.75 -9.25 -23.01
CA GLU A 249 7.01 -10.22 -21.96
C GLU A 249 5.85 -10.31 -20.95
N GLY A 250 5.26 -9.19 -20.59
CA GLY A 250 4.10 -9.15 -19.70
C GLY A 250 2.88 -9.83 -20.31
N GLU A 251 2.66 -9.66 -21.62
CA GLU A 251 1.62 -10.37 -22.35
C GLU A 251 1.81 -11.90 -22.25
N ARG A 252 3.04 -12.40 -22.44
CA ARG A 252 3.35 -13.83 -22.28
C ARG A 252 3.06 -14.32 -20.86
N ILE A 253 3.56 -13.62 -19.84
CA ILE A 253 3.36 -13.98 -18.43
C ILE A 253 1.86 -14.03 -18.08
N MET A 254 1.08 -13.07 -18.58
CA MET A 254 -0.36 -13.02 -18.32
C MET A 254 -1.12 -14.10 -19.10
N ALA A 255 -0.70 -14.43 -20.31
CA ALA A 255 -1.30 -15.49 -21.14
C ALA A 255 -1.05 -16.90 -20.59
N GLU A 256 0.10 -17.13 -19.95
CA GLU A 256 0.42 -18.40 -19.26
C GLU A 256 -0.49 -18.65 -18.04
N GLY A 257 -1.12 -17.60 -17.51
CA GLY A 257 -2.02 -17.66 -16.38
C GLY A 257 -1.31 -17.94 -15.05
N PRO A 258 -2.07 -18.08 -13.95
CA PRO A 258 -1.50 -18.43 -12.66
C PRO A 258 -0.79 -19.79 -12.73
N SER A 259 0.35 -19.92 -12.04
CA SER A 259 1.09 -21.18 -11.96
C SER A 259 0.17 -22.33 -11.53
N PRO A 260 0.43 -23.60 -11.89
CA PRO A 260 -0.46 -24.73 -11.55
C PRO A 260 -0.78 -24.88 -10.05
N ALA A 261 0.07 -24.35 -9.16
CA ALA A 261 -0.19 -24.31 -7.72
C ALA A 261 -1.18 -23.20 -7.33
N VAL A 262 -1.03 -22.02 -7.92
CA VAL A 262 -1.97 -20.89 -7.73
C VAL A 262 -3.29 -21.17 -8.45
N ARG A 263 -3.24 -21.81 -9.62
CA ARG A 263 -4.41 -22.26 -10.37
C ARG A 263 -5.20 -23.26 -9.54
N ARG A 264 -4.56 -24.25 -8.91
CA ARG A 264 -5.22 -25.13 -7.95
C ARG A 264 -5.87 -24.39 -6.77
N ILE A 265 -5.22 -23.39 -6.20
CA ILE A 265 -5.82 -22.59 -5.12
C ILE A 265 -7.03 -21.78 -5.64
N LEU A 266 -6.95 -21.24 -6.85
CA LEU A 266 -8.05 -20.51 -7.48
C LEU A 266 -9.20 -21.45 -7.89
N ASP A 267 -8.89 -22.62 -8.43
CA ASP A 267 -9.84 -23.68 -8.78
C ASP A 267 -10.51 -24.22 -7.50
N GLU A 268 -9.78 -24.39 -6.39
CA GLU A 268 -10.34 -24.76 -5.08
C GLU A 268 -11.27 -23.67 -4.50
N LEU A 269 -10.98 -22.39 -4.79
CA LEU A 269 -11.84 -21.27 -4.43
C LEU A 269 -13.09 -21.17 -5.34
N GLU A 270 -12.97 -21.55 -6.63
CA GLU A 270 -14.09 -21.60 -7.59
C GLU A 270 -14.98 -22.85 -7.41
N GLU A 271 -14.42 -24.02 -7.08
CA GLU A 271 -15.17 -25.25 -6.74
C GLU A 271 -15.96 -25.07 -5.42
N GLY A 272 -15.48 -24.22 -4.51
CA GLY A 272 -16.23 -23.76 -3.35
C GLY A 272 -17.50 -22.96 -3.70
N GLU A 273 -17.62 -22.44 -4.93
CA GLU A 273 -18.81 -21.74 -5.43
C GLU A 273 -19.82 -22.65 -6.14
N GLU A 274 -19.50 -23.92 -6.45
CA GLU A 274 -20.42 -24.82 -7.17
C GLU A 274 -21.72 -25.13 -6.40
N TRP A 275 -21.72 -24.97 -5.06
CA TRP A 275 -22.96 -25.07 -4.26
C TRP A 275 -23.98 -23.96 -4.55
N LYS A 276 -23.59 -22.86 -5.22
CA LYS A 276 -24.53 -21.77 -5.58
C LYS A 276 -25.42 -22.11 -6.78
N HIS A 277 -25.19 -23.20 -7.51
CA HIS A 277 -26.00 -23.59 -8.69
C HIS A 277 -26.68 -24.97 -8.56
N GLY A 278 -26.49 -25.68 -7.45
CA GLY A 278 -27.09 -26.98 -7.19
C GLY A 278 -28.26 -26.94 -6.22
N GLY A 279 -29.36 -26.26 -6.55
CA GLY A 279 -30.53 -26.23 -5.67
C GLY A 279 -31.81 -25.79 -6.38
N GLY A 280 -32.41 -26.67 -7.19
CA GLY A 280 -33.77 -26.45 -7.67
C GLY A 280 -34.20 -27.21 -8.92
N GLN A 281 -34.10 -28.54 -8.92
CA GLN A 281 -35.00 -29.38 -9.71
C GLN A 281 -35.35 -30.64 -8.91
N GLU A 282 -36.60 -30.69 -8.43
CA GLU A 282 -37.42 -31.79 -7.86
C GLU A 282 -38.42 -31.09 -6.92
N GLU A 283 -39.75 -31.07 -7.07
CA GLU A 283 -40.75 -31.73 -7.93
C GLU A 283 -41.81 -30.71 -8.39
#